data_AF-A0A6P4EA08-F1
#
_entry.id   AF-A0A6P4EA08-F1
#
_cell.length_a   1.000
_cell.length_b   1.000
_cell.length_c   1.000
_cell.angle_alpha   90.00
_cell.angle_beta   90.00
_cell.angle_gamma   90.00
#
_symmetry.space_group_name_H-M   'P 1'
#
loop_
_entity.id
_entity.type
_entity.pdbx_description
1 polymer ?
#
loop_
_entity_poly.entity_id
_entity_poly.type
_entity_poly.pdbx_seq_one_letter_code
_entity_poly.pdbx_strand_id
1 'polypeptide(L)'
;MDNEGANPPGCPSKFRPIIVTNRDSEGDPLSPGRETLKKWLGRKIRVVLRNKLVLIGIFSCTDHDENLVLFDCGTFVSESEQPISVGKVMVPGHQISTVAVEMQSDEPETQEPLVEK
;
A
#
# COMPACT_ATOMS: atom_id res chain seq x y z
N MET A 1 -29.26 -41.40 -10.53
CA MET A 1 -27.88 -41.92 -10.45
C MET A 1 -27.07 -40.92 -11.21
N ASP A 2 -26.69 -39.88 -10.50
CA ASP A 2 -26.35 -38.59 -11.07
C ASP A 2 -24.84 -38.63 -11.19
N ASN A 3 -24.38 -38.82 -12.42
CA ASN A 3 -22.99 -39.06 -12.75
C ASN A 3 -22.21 -37.77 -12.46
N GLU A 4 -21.49 -37.74 -11.35
CA GLU A 4 -20.52 -36.68 -11.01
C GLU A 4 -19.55 -36.51 -12.19
N GLY A 5 -19.62 -35.35 -12.83
CA GLY A 5 -18.70 -34.94 -13.87
C GLY A 5 -17.30 -34.79 -13.28
N ALA A 6 -16.54 -35.89 -13.30
CA ALA A 6 -15.14 -35.90 -12.95
C ALA A 6 -14.39 -34.84 -13.79
N ASN A 7 -13.73 -33.89 -13.13
CA ASN A 7 -12.82 -32.97 -13.80
C ASN A 7 -11.75 -33.80 -14.55
N PRO A 8 -11.49 -33.53 -15.84
CA PRO A 8 -10.48 -34.26 -16.59
C PRO A 8 -9.08 -34.07 -15.95
N PRO A 9 -8.27 -35.13 -15.86
CA PRO A 9 -6.93 -35.03 -15.27
C PRO A 9 -6.05 -34.21 -16.20
N GLY A 10 -5.57 -33.06 -15.72
CA GLY A 10 -4.64 -32.20 -16.46
C GLY A 10 -5.16 -30.82 -16.82
N CYS A 11 -6.23 -30.31 -16.19
CA CYS A 11 -6.57 -28.89 -16.32
C CYS A 11 -5.74 -28.08 -15.31
N PRO A 12 -4.63 -27.41 -15.71
CA PRO A 12 -3.92 -26.50 -14.82
C PRO A 12 -4.89 -25.38 -14.39
N SER A 13 -4.85 -25.00 -13.12
CA SER A 13 -5.69 -23.92 -12.62
C SER A 13 -5.47 -22.67 -13.48
N LYS A 14 -6.57 -22.07 -13.95
CA LYS A 14 -6.53 -20.84 -14.76
C LYS A 14 -6.18 -19.60 -13.91
N PHE A 15 -5.81 -19.77 -12.64
CA PHE A 15 -5.46 -18.67 -11.76
C PHE A 15 -4.04 -18.19 -12.09
N ARG A 16 -3.96 -16.99 -12.68
CA ARG A 16 -2.71 -16.29 -12.93
C ARG A 16 -2.68 -15.05 -12.02
N PRO A 17 -2.03 -15.09 -10.86
CA PRO A 17 -1.97 -13.93 -9.98
C PRO A 17 -1.17 -12.82 -10.65
N ILE A 18 -1.73 -11.62 -10.69
CA ILE A 18 -1.01 -10.44 -11.17
C ILE A 18 -0.32 -9.80 -9.95
N ILE A 19 0.98 -10.07 -9.81
CA ILE A 19 1.80 -9.49 -8.73
C ILE A 19 2.54 -8.29 -9.31
N VAL A 20 2.29 -7.11 -8.74
CA VAL A 20 2.99 -5.87 -9.10
C VAL A 20 4.03 -5.57 -8.05
N THR A 21 5.26 -5.30 -8.47
CA THR A 21 6.36 -4.90 -7.58
C THR A 21 7.03 -3.64 -8.13
N ASN A 22 7.94 -3.05 -7.35
CA ASN A 22 8.76 -1.92 -7.80
C ASN A 22 9.76 -2.26 -8.90
N ARG A 23 9.89 -3.54 -9.30
CA ARG A 23 10.72 -3.92 -10.44
C ARG A 23 10.06 -3.47 -11.75
N ASP A 24 10.89 -3.16 -12.74
CA ASP A 24 10.41 -2.96 -14.11
C ASP A 24 9.82 -4.27 -14.61
N SER A 25 8.62 -4.21 -15.18
CA SER A 25 7.90 -5.37 -15.70
C SER A 25 7.50 -5.09 -17.13
N GLU A 26 7.99 -5.92 -18.04
CA GLU A 26 7.63 -5.93 -19.47
C GLU A 26 6.28 -6.65 -19.63
N GLY A 27 5.21 -6.05 -19.10
CA GLY A 27 3.86 -6.60 -19.12
C GLY A 27 2.84 -5.60 -19.65
N ASP A 28 1.58 -6.05 -19.72
CA ASP A 28 0.45 -5.17 -20.06
C ASP A 28 0.44 -3.92 -19.17
N PRO A 29 0.01 -2.76 -19.71
CA PRO A 29 -0.06 -1.52 -18.96
C PRO A 29 -0.91 -1.70 -17.70
N LEU A 30 -0.41 -1.19 -16.57
CA LEU A 30 -1.11 -1.24 -15.30
C LEU A 30 -2.32 -0.30 -15.34
N SER A 31 -3.35 -0.60 -14.54
CA SER A 31 -4.42 0.38 -14.32
C SER A 31 -3.87 1.61 -13.58
N PRO A 32 -4.43 2.81 -13.76
CA PRO A 32 -3.97 4.03 -13.09
C PRO A 32 -3.87 3.88 -11.56
N GLY A 33 -4.81 3.13 -10.95
CA GLY A 33 -4.79 2.82 -9.52
C GLY A 33 -3.60 1.94 -9.11
N ARG A 34 -3.28 0.91 -9.91
CA ARG A 34 -2.11 0.05 -9.66
C ARG A 34 -0.80 0.80 -9.84
N GLU A 35 -0.70 1.69 -10.82
CA GLU A 35 0.46 2.56 -10.99
C GLU A 35 0.65 3.49 -9.79
N THR A 36 -0.45 4.05 -9.29
CA THR A 36 -0.45 4.91 -8.10
C THR A 36 0.01 4.13 -6.86
N LEU A 37 -0.55 2.95 -6.61
CA LEU A 37 -0.14 2.09 -5.49
C LEU A 37 1.32 1.63 -5.61
N LYS A 38 1.80 1.34 -6.82
CA LYS A 38 3.21 1.02 -7.06
C LYS A 38 4.12 2.17 -6.62
N LYS A 39 3.76 3.43 -6.90
CA LYS A 39 4.52 4.61 -6.44
C LYS A 39 4.55 4.77 -4.91
N TRP A 40 3.60 4.17 -4.19
CA TRP A 40 3.52 4.24 -2.73
C TRP A 40 4.37 3.17 -2.04
N LEU A 41 4.73 2.08 -2.73
CA LEU A 41 5.51 0.99 -2.15
C LEU A 41 6.85 1.50 -1.61
N GLY A 42 7.12 1.18 -0.34
CA GLY A 42 8.32 1.64 0.39
C GLY A 42 8.21 3.06 0.93
N ARG A 43 7.12 3.79 0.70
CA ARG A 43 6.88 5.12 1.29
C ARG A 43 6.16 5.02 2.62
N LYS A 44 6.36 6.04 3.45
CA LYS A 44 5.59 6.21 4.69
C LYS A 44 4.18 6.65 4.33
N ILE A 45 3.18 5.97 4.89
CA ILE A 45 1.76 6.30 4.72
C ILE A 45 1.11 6.46 6.10
N ARG A 46 0.05 7.27 6.12
CA ARG A 46 -0.83 7.47 7.26
C ARG A 46 -2.14 6.75 6.98
N VAL A 47 -2.53 5.83 7.85
CA VAL A 47 -3.77 5.05 7.76
C VAL A 47 -4.64 5.39 8.96
N VAL A 48 -5.87 5.84 8.72
CA VAL A 48 -6.87 6.05 9.79
C VAL A 48 -7.82 4.88 9.79
N LEU A 49 -7.97 4.23 10.93
CA LEU A 49 -8.95 3.17 11.11
C LEU A 49 -10.33 3.74 11.47
N ARG A 50 -11.39 2.95 11.31
CA ARG A 50 -12.78 3.34 11.64
C ARG A 50 -12.94 3.76 13.10
N ASN A 51 -12.19 3.14 14.02
CA ASN A 51 -12.17 3.46 15.45
C ASN A 51 -11.31 4.70 15.78
N LYS A 52 -10.86 5.45 14.77
CA LYS A 52 -10.02 6.66 14.86
C LYS A 52 -8.58 6.44 15.28
N LEU A 53 -8.15 5.18 15.48
CA LEU A 53 -6.73 4.88 15.64
C LEU A 53 -5.97 5.25 14.36
N VAL A 54 -4.84 5.93 14.52
CA VAL A 54 -3.97 6.31 13.40
C VAL A 54 -2.73 5.43 13.41
N LEU A 55 -2.39 4.88 12.24
CA LEU A 55 -1.17 4.13 12.00
C LEU A 55 -0.30 4.92 11.04
N ILE A 56 0.98 5.06 11.36
CA ILE A 56 1.97 5.62 10.43
C ILE A 56 3.10 4.61 10.29
N GLY A 57 3.34 4.14 9.07
CA GLY A 57 4.34 3.13 8.76
C GLY A 57 4.67 3.07 7.27
N ILE A 58 5.63 2.23 6.92
CA ILE A 58 6.10 2.04 5.54
C ILE A 58 5.19 1.04 4.82
N PHE A 59 4.57 1.46 3.71
CA PHE A 59 3.69 0.62 2.91
C PHE A 59 4.47 -0.49 2.20
N SER A 60 4.23 -1.74 2.59
CA SER A 60 4.94 -2.90 2.02
C SER A 60 4.21 -3.52 0.84
N CYS A 61 2.90 -3.77 1.00
CA CYS A 61 2.07 -4.43 0.00
C CYS A 61 0.59 -4.30 0.38
N THR A 62 -0.25 -4.60 -0.60
CA THR A 62 -1.70 -4.74 -0.46
C THR A 62 -2.21 -5.90 -1.31
N ASP A 63 -3.42 -6.36 -1.03
CA ASP A 63 -4.13 -7.38 -1.79
C ASP A 63 -5.46 -6.84 -2.35
N HIS A 64 -6.29 -7.74 -2.86
CA HIS A 64 -7.58 -7.38 -3.45
C HIS A 64 -8.65 -6.97 -2.41
N ASP A 65 -8.48 -7.37 -1.15
CA ASP A 65 -9.41 -7.08 -0.05
C ASP A 65 -9.01 -5.79 0.68
N GLU A 66 -8.10 -5.01 0.07
CA GLU A 66 -7.57 -3.77 0.62
C GLU A 66 -6.79 -3.98 1.93
N ASN A 67 -6.39 -5.21 2.26
CA ASN A 67 -5.53 -5.45 3.41
C ASN A 67 -4.18 -4.79 3.16
N LEU A 68 -3.61 -4.17 4.19
CA LEU A 68 -2.30 -3.53 4.10
C LEU A 68 -1.30 -4.25 5.02
N VAL A 69 -0.05 -4.33 4.57
CA VAL A 69 1.08 -4.66 5.41
C VAL A 69 1.97 -3.43 5.55
N LEU A 70 2.23 -3.03 6.80
CA LEU A 70 3.10 -1.91 7.14
C LEU A 70 4.35 -2.40 7.88
N PHE A 71 5.51 -1.82 7.57
CA PHE A 71 6.74 -1.96 8.34
C PHE A 71 7.03 -0.69 9.15
N ASP A 72 7.84 -0.81 10.20
CA ASP A 72 8.23 0.30 11.08
C ASP A 72 7.04 1.19 11.50
N CYS A 73 5.96 0.52 11.94
CA CYS A 73 4.69 1.14 12.22
C CYS A 73 4.63 1.65 13.65
N GLY A 74 4.20 2.90 13.81
CA GLY A 74 3.74 3.48 15.08
C GLY A 74 2.23 3.64 15.11
N THR A 75 1.62 3.46 16.27
CA THR A 75 0.19 3.75 16.53
C THR A 75 0.03 5.04 17.32
N PHE A 76 -1.04 5.79 17.01
CA PHE A 76 -1.37 7.06 17.66
C PHE A 76 -2.87 7.07 18.00
N VAL A 77 -3.19 7.33 19.26
CA VAL A 77 -4.58 7.46 19.74
C VAL A 77 -5.11 8.87 19.44
N SER A 78 -4.23 9.87 19.48
CA SER A 78 -4.45 11.25 19.05
C SER A 78 -3.18 11.80 18.39
N GLU A 79 -3.29 12.78 17.50
CA GLU A 79 -2.12 13.38 16.80
C GLU A 79 -1.13 14.07 17.76
N SER A 80 -1.57 14.35 18.99
CA SER A 80 -0.78 14.99 20.06
C SER A 80 0.02 14.01 20.92
N GLU A 81 -0.15 12.70 20.76
CA GLU A 81 0.50 11.69 21.59
C GLU A 81 1.75 11.09 20.93
N GLN A 82 2.69 10.67 21.77
CA GLN A 82 3.89 9.96 21.31
C GLN A 82 3.51 8.61 20.69
N PRO A 83 4.14 8.21 19.57
CA PRO A 83 3.84 6.94 18.93
C PRO A 83 4.19 5.76 19.83
N ILE A 84 3.29 4.78 19.88
CA ILE A 84 3.62 3.45 20.41
C ILE A 84 4.15 2.64 19.23
N SER A 85 5.43 2.28 19.28
CA SER A 85 6.07 1.47 18.22
C SER A 85 5.56 0.03 18.25
N VAL A 86 5.18 -0.50 17.09
CA VAL A 86 4.61 -1.85 16.92
C VAL A 86 5.43 -2.71 15.95
N GLY A 87 6.24 -2.10 15.07
CA GLY A 87 7.06 -2.83 14.11
C GLY A 87 6.29 -3.21 12.85
N LYS A 88 6.10 -4.50 12.56
CA LYS A 88 5.36 -4.97 11.37
C LYS A 88 3.90 -5.26 11.70
N VAL A 89 2.97 -4.67 10.94
CA VAL A 89 1.53 -4.75 11.22
C VAL A 89 0.76 -5.16 9.96
N MET A 90 -0.28 -5.98 10.14
CA MET A 90 -1.31 -6.22 9.12
C MET A 90 -2.56 -5.42 9.49
N VAL A 91 -3.11 -4.69 8.52
CA VAL A 91 -4.29 -3.85 8.68
C VAL A 91 -5.42 -4.45 7.85
N PRO A 92 -6.53 -4.89 8.46
CA PRO A 92 -7.69 -5.39 7.72
C PRO A 92 -8.31 -4.28 6.87
N GLY A 93 -8.49 -4.52 5.57
CA GLY A 93 -8.99 -3.52 4.63
C GLY A 93 -10.33 -2.91 5.05
N HIS A 94 -11.25 -3.77 5.52
CA HIS A 94 -12.56 -3.35 6.03
C HIS A 94 -12.51 -2.47 7.30
N GLN A 95 -11.36 -2.26 7.94
CA GLN A 95 -11.24 -1.30 9.05
C GLN A 95 -10.63 0.02 8.63
N ILE A 96 -10.14 0.14 7.39
CA ILE A 96 -9.55 1.36 6.87
C ILE A 96 -10.66 2.38 6.63
N SER A 97 -10.45 3.58 7.16
CA SER A 97 -11.27 4.76 6.88
C SER A 97 -10.62 5.63 5.82
N THR A 98 -9.32 5.92 5.93
CA THR A 98 -8.57 6.72 4.95
C THR A 98 -7.11 6.31 4.91
N VAL A 99 -6.48 6.55 3.76
CA VAL A 99 -5.03 6.41 3.54
C VAL A 99 -4.53 7.70 2.93
N ALA A 100 -3.42 8.21 3.45
CA ALA A 100 -2.70 9.36 2.91
C ALA A 100 -1.22 9.02 2.77
N VAL A 101 -0.59 9.54 1.73
CA VAL A 101 0.85 9.45 1.49
C VAL A 101 1.38 10.86 1.27
N GLU A 102 2.52 11.19 1.87
CA GLU A 102 3.22 12.42 1.53
C GLU A 102 3.85 12.24 0.15
N MET A 103 3.22 12.85 -0.85
CA MET A 103 3.81 13.01 -2.17
C MET A 103 4.63 14.30 -2.13
N GLN A 104 5.95 14.20 -2.26
CA GLN A 104 6.76 15.37 -2.57
C GLN A 104 6.23 15.91 -3.90
N SER A 105 5.69 17.13 -3.89
CA SER A 105 5.41 17.86 -5.12
C SER A 105 6.75 18.14 -5.80
N ASP A 106 6.89 17.76 -7.07
CA ASP A 106 8.03 18.12 -7.92
C ASP A 106 8.03 19.64 -8.23
N GLU A 107 7.94 20.48 -7.20
CA GLU A 107 8.10 21.93 -7.30
C GLU A 107 9.61 22.21 -7.32
N PRO A 108 10.16 22.82 -8.39
CA PRO A 108 11.58 23.18 -8.41
C PRO A 108 11.85 24.24 -7.35
N GLU A 109 12.62 23.86 -6.33
CA GLU A 109 13.13 24.74 -5.28
C GLU A 109 13.93 25.87 -5.95
N THR A 110 13.32 27.05 -6.09
CA THR A 110 13.98 28.23 -6.65
C THR A 110 14.95 28.75 -5.58
N GLN A 111 16.21 28.37 -5.69
CA GLN A 111 17.28 28.91 -4.85
C GLN A 111 17.46 30.40 -5.18
N GLU A 112 16.97 31.27 -4.29
CA GLU A 112 17.28 32.69 -4.29
C GLU A 112 18.81 32.88 -4.13
N PRO A 113 19.50 33.60 -5.04
CA PRO A 113 20.94 33.79 -4.90
C PRO A 113 21.24 34.74 -3.74
N LEU A 114 22.09 34.26 -2.83
CA LEU A 114 22.63 35.05 -1.71
C LEU A 114 23.41 36.26 -2.28
N VAL A 115 22.87 37.46 -2.10
CA VAL A 115 23.59 38.71 -2.40
C VAL A 115 24.61 38.95 -1.29
N GLU A 116 25.88 38.67 -1.56
CA GLU A 116 26.99 39.09 -0.70
C GLU A 116 27.33 40.56 -0.98
N LYS A 117 27.47 41.33 0.10
CA LYS A 117 27.74 42.78 0.11
C LYS A 117 29.19 43.10 -0.13
#